data_AF-A0A2P4PHZ1-F1
#
_entry.id   AF-A0A2P4PHZ1-F1
#
_cell.length_a   1.000
_cell.length_b   1.000
_cell.length_c   1.000
_cell.angle_alpha   90.00
_cell.angle_beta   90.00
_cell.angle_gamma   90.00
#
_symmetry.space_group_name_H-M   'P 1'
#
loop_
_entity.id
_entity.type
_entity.pdbx_description
1 polymer ?
#
loop_
_entity_poly.entity_id
_entity_poly.type
_entity_poly.pdbx_seq_one_letter_code
_entity_poly.pdbx_strand_id
1 'polypeptide(L)'
;MNCNKEENWNHLFECQAYELIWQKILEITTEESIIICLKQKQIKCQSEDFIRNVIQDILGVTAKSEKFQKFQHLALEVKVETYLTTKLQKDFKITLNEAQILMANILIRFILTFKELLWKSRCEQVILWEKRKALLEQIKLLQNPK
;
A
#
# COMPACT_ATOMS: atom_id res chain seq x y z
N MET A 1 -11.39 5.36 16.34
CA MET A 1 -10.96 4.39 17.38
C MET A 1 -9.56 4.79 17.83
N ASN A 2 -9.40 5.13 19.11
CA ASN A 2 -8.13 5.60 19.67
C ASN A 2 -7.23 4.39 19.95
N CYS A 3 -6.33 4.05 19.03
CA CYS A 3 -5.24 3.15 19.37
C CYS A 3 -4.17 3.99 20.07
N ASN A 4 -4.18 4.02 21.40
CA ASN A 4 -3.20 4.78 22.21
C ASN A 4 -1.80 4.11 22.22
N LYS A 5 -1.46 3.34 21.19
CA LYS A 5 -0.13 2.74 21.04
C LYS A 5 0.79 3.69 20.32
N GLU A 6 2.08 3.60 20.63
CA GLU A 6 3.12 4.32 19.90
C GLU A 6 3.09 3.92 18.42
N GLU A 7 3.00 4.92 17.56
CA GLU A 7 2.84 4.76 16.11
C GLU A 7 4.15 4.32 15.47
N ASN A 8 4.29 3.02 15.18
CA ASN A 8 5.43 2.44 14.46
C ASN A 8 4.96 1.64 13.22
N TRP A 9 5.91 1.08 12.46
CA TRP A 9 5.60 0.29 11.26
C TRP A 9 4.71 -0.92 11.56
N ASN A 10 4.95 -1.64 12.65
CA ASN A 10 4.12 -2.80 13.02
C ASN A 10 2.68 -2.37 13.32
N HIS A 11 2.52 -1.25 14.04
CA HIS A 11 1.20 -0.67 14.29
C HIS A 11 0.48 -0.30 12.98
N LEU A 12 1.20 0.28 12.02
CA LEU A 12 0.64 0.64 10.71
C LEU A 12 0.07 -0.58 9.95
N PHE A 13 0.74 -1.72 10.04
CA PHE A 13 0.36 -2.94 9.33
C PHE A 13 -0.71 -3.76 10.07
N GLU A 14 -0.65 -3.82 11.40
CA GLU A 14 -1.48 -4.73 12.19
C GLU A 14 -2.71 -4.06 12.81
N CYS A 15 -2.76 -2.72 12.87
CA CYS A 15 -3.86 -2.04 13.53
C CYS A 15 -5.16 -2.19 12.75
N GLN A 16 -6.16 -2.76 13.43
CA GLN A 16 -7.51 -2.94 12.88
C GLN A 16 -8.15 -1.63 12.41
N ALA A 17 -7.75 -0.48 12.98
CA ALA A 17 -8.24 0.83 12.55
C ALA A 17 -7.87 1.16 11.09
N TYR A 18 -6.78 0.57 10.56
CA TYR A 18 -6.34 0.75 9.18
C TYR A 18 -6.85 -0.34 8.24
N GLU A 19 -7.54 -1.38 8.73
CA GLU A 19 -7.98 -2.52 7.92
C GLU A 19 -8.82 -2.10 6.70
N LEU A 20 -9.82 -1.25 6.92
CA LEU A 20 -10.68 -0.75 5.84
C LEU A 20 -9.91 0.11 4.83
N ILE A 21 -8.94 0.89 5.30
CA ILE A 21 -8.11 1.73 4.43
C ILE A 21 -7.19 0.86 3.60
N TRP A 22 -6.58 -0.18 4.18
CA TRP A 22 -5.75 -1.15 3.46
C TRP A 22 -6.54 -1.92 2.40
N GLN A 23 -7.76 -2.34 2.72
CA GLN A 23 -8.65 -2.97 1.76
C GLN A 23 -8.96 -2.03 0.58
N LYS A 24 -9.24 -0.75 0.87
CA LYS A 24 -9.46 0.27 -0.17
C LYS A 24 -8.22 0.55 -1.02
N ILE A 25 -7.03 0.55 -0.42
CA ILE A 25 -5.75 0.67 -1.15
C ILE A 25 -5.58 -0.50 -2.11
N LEU A 26 -5.84 -1.73 -1.67
CA LEU A 26 -5.76 -2.93 -2.52
C LEU A 26 -6.73 -2.83 -3.71
N GLU A 27 -7.98 -2.48 -3.46
CA GLU A 27 -9.01 -2.35 -4.49
C GLU A 27 -8.61 -1.33 -5.57
N ILE A 28 -8.23 -0.11 -5.16
CA ILE A 28 -7.81 0.94 -6.10
C ILE A 28 -6.55 0.52 -6.86
N THR A 29 -5.56 -0.04 -6.17
CA THR A 29 -4.32 -0.50 -6.82
C THR A 29 -4.62 -1.58 -7.86
N THR A 30 -5.52 -2.52 -7.55
CA THR A 30 -5.93 -3.59 -8.45
C THR A 30 -6.61 -3.04 -9.70
N GLU A 31 -7.62 -2.17 -9.53
CA GLU A 31 -8.34 -1.58 -10.66
C GLU A 31 -7.44 -0.72 -11.55
N GLU A 32 -6.57 0.11 -10.96
CA GLU A 32 -5.60 0.89 -11.74
C GLU A 32 -4.61 -0.01 -12.49
N SER A 33 -4.18 -1.12 -11.88
CA SER A 33 -3.29 -2.10 -12.52
C SER A 33 -3.95 -2.78 -13.72
N ILE A 34 -5.24 -3.12 -13.61
CA ILE A 34 -6.03 -3.68 -14.72
C ILE A 34 -6.10 -2.66 -15.87
N ILE A 35 -6.38 -1.38 -15.57
CA ILE A 35 -6.41 -0.30 -16.57
C ILE A 35 -5.07 -0.14 -17.27
N ILE A 36 -3.95 -0.23 -16.53
CA ILE A 36 -2.60 -0.18 -17.11
C ILE A 36 -2.39 -1.33 -18.09
N CYS A 37 -2.76 -2.56 -17.70
CA CYS A 37 -2.65 -3.74 -18.56
C CYS A 37 -3.49 -3.60 -19.84
N LEU A 38 -4.74 -3.14 -19.73
CA LEU A 38 -5.64 -2.94 -20.88
C LEU A 38 -5.11 -1.89 -21.88
N LYS A 39 -4.35 -0.89 -21.41
CA LYS A 39 -3.72 0.13 -22.26
C LYS A 39 -2.42 -0.34 -22.89
N GLN A 40 -1.81 -1.40 -22.38
CA GLN A 40 -0.52 -1.90 -22.86
C GLN A 40 -0.70 -2.74 -24.12
N LYS A 41 -0.03 -2.35 -25.23
CA LYS A 41 -0.23 -2.94 -26.56
C LYS A 41 -0.04 -4.46 -26.61
N GLN A 42 0.85 -4.99 -25.77
CA GLN A 42 1.18 -6.42 -25.70
C GLN A 42 0.17 -7.24 -24.89
N ILE A 43 -0.60 -6.59 -24.01
CA ILE A 43 -1.51 -7.25 -23.05
C ILE A 43 -2.98 -7.04 -23.44
N LYS A 44 -3.31 -5.96 -24.17
CA LYS A 44 -4.68 -5.57 -24.53
C LYS A 44 -5.53 -6.63 -25.26
N CYS A 45 -4.93 -7.70 -25.77
CA CYS A 45 -5.65 -8.81 -26.41
C CYS A 45 -6.15 -9.87 -25.40
N GLN A 46 -5.73 -9.79 -24.14
CA GLN A 46 -6.22 -10.63 -23.06
C GLN A 46 -7.58 -10.13 -22.58
N SER A 47 -8.44 -11.05 -22.12
CA SER A 47 -9.71 -10.66 -21.50
C SER A 47 -9.47 -9.93 -20.17
N GLU A 48 -10.41 -9.06 -19.79
CA GLU A 48 -10.34 -8.37 -18.49
C GLU A 48 -10.32 -9.38 -17.33
N ASP A 49 -11.12 -10.44 -17.40
CA ASP A 49 -11.13 -11.50 -16.39
C ASP A 49 -9.77 -12.18 -16.24
N PHE A 50 -9.08 -12.43 -17.35
CA PHE A 50 -7.73 -12.98 -17.31
C PHE A 50 -6.75 -12.02 -16.62
N ILE A 51 -6.78 -10.74 -17.02
CA ILE A 51 -5.92 -9.71 -16.43
C ILE A 51 -6.19 -9.60 -14.92
N ARG A 52 -7.46 -9.54 -14.53
CA ARG A 52 -7.90 -9.47 -13.13
C ARG A 52 -7.36 -10.65 -12.33
N ASN A 53 -7.48 -11.87 -12.86
CA ASN A 53 -6.93 -13.06 -12.22
C ASN A 53 -5.42 -12.95 -12.03
N VAL A 54 -4.66 -12.55 -13.05
CA VAL A 54 -3.20 -12.39 -12.93
C VAL A 54 -2.83 -11.33 -11.90
N ILE A 55 -3.49 -10.17 -11.90
CA ILE A 55 -3.23 -9.09 -10.94
C ILE A 55 -3.58 -9.52 -9.51
N GLN A 56 -4.71 -10.18 -9.30
CA GLN A 56 -5.09 -10.71 -7.98
C GLN A 56 -4.14 -11.83 -7.53
N ASP A 57 -3.54 -12.57 -8.45
CA ASP A 57 -2.55 -13.59 -8.11
C ASP A 57 -1.22 -12.98 -7.63
N ILE A 58 -0.93 -11.74 -8.04
CA ILE A 58 0.23 -10.93 -7.62
C ILE A 58 -0.05 -10.18 -6.30
N LEU A 59 -1.17 -9.45 -6.24
CA LEU A 59 -1.48 -8.57 -5.11
C LEU A 59 -2.25 -9.26 -3.98
N GLY A 60 -2.96 -10.34 -4.27
CA GLY A 60 -3.97 -10.92 -3.37
C GLY A 60 -5.36 -10.33 -3.59
N VAL A 61 -6.37 -10.96 -2.98
CA VAL A 61 -7.79 -10.58 -3.09
C VAL A 61 -8.26 -9.75 -1.89
N THR A 62 -7.59 -9.91 -0.75
CA THR A 62 -7.92 -9.20 0.50
C THR A 62 -6.67 -8.59 1.12
N ALA A 63 -6.86 -7.49 1.86
CA ALA A 63 -5.76 -6.84 2.56
C ALA A 63 -5.12 -7.72 3.66
N LYS A 64 -5.82 -8.76 4.12
CA LYS A 64 -5.32 -9.74 5.09
C LYS A 64 -4.57 -10.91 4.45
N SER A 65 -4.57 -11.01 3.12
CA SER A 65 -3.84 -12.09 2.46
C SER A 65 -2.34 -11.92 2.67
N GLU A 66 -1.64 -13.04 2.91
CA GLU A 66 -0.18 -13.04 3.08
C GLU A 66 0.53 -12.41 1.87
N LYS A 67 0.01 -12.65 0.66
CA LYS A 67 0.48 -12.02 -0.58
C LYS A 67 0.45 -10.50 -0.48
N PHE A 68 -0.70 -9.92 -0.12
CA PHE A 68 -0.84 -8.47 -0.03
C PHE A 68 0.02 -7.90 1.08
N GLN A 69 0.02 -8.53 2.26
CA GLN A 69 0.83 -8.07 3.39
C GLN A 69 2.31 -8.05 3.02
N LYS A 70 2.81 -9.11 2.38
CA LYS A 70 4.21 -9.16 1.93
C LYS A 70 4.51 -8.11 0.87
N PHE A 71 3.63 -7.96 -0.13
CA PHE A 71 3.75 -6.92 -1.15
C PHE A 71 3.79 -5.52 -0.53
N GLN A 72 2.87 -5.23 0.38
CA GLN A 72 2.75 -3.97 1.12
C GLN A 72 4.04 -3.63 1.88
N HIS A 73 4.62 -4.58 2.64
CA HIS A 73 5.87 -4.35 3.37
C HIS A 73 7.00 -3.95 2.43
N LEU A 74 7.18 -4.70 1.34
CA LEU A 74 8.23 -4.41 0.36
C LEU A 74 7.98 -3.11 -0.40
N ALA A 75 6.72 -2.83 -0.74
CA ALA A 75 6.35 -1.64 -1.49
C ALA A 75 6.64 -0.35 -0.71
N LEU A 76 6.49 -0.36 0.61
CA LEU A 76 6.88 0.78 1.47
C LEU A 76 8.40 0.98 1.56
N GLU A 77 9.19 -0.04 1.23
CA GLU A 77 10.64 0.06 1.00
C GLU A 77 11.00 0.32 -0.48
N VAL A 78 10.01 0.54 -1.34
CA VAL A 78 10.17 0.69 -2.80
C VAL A 78 10.84 -0.54 -3.44
N LYS A 79 10.51 -1.72 -2.94
CA LYS A 79 11.01 -3.02 -3.40
C LYS A 79 9.89 -3.87 -3.97
N VAL A 80 10.25 -4.77 -4.87
CA VAL A 80 9.37 -5.84 -5.36
C VAL A 80 10.18 -7.12 -5.51
N GLU A 81 9.58 -8.26 -5.25
CA GLU A 81 10.22 -9.56 -5.44
C GLU A 81 10.40 -9.87 -6.93
N THR A 82 11.59 -10.36 -7.28
CA THR A 82 11.93 -10.75 -8.66
C THR A 82 11.00 -11.84 -9.21
N TYR A 83 10.48 -12.72 -8.35
CA TYR A 83 9.56 -13.76 -8.77
C TYR A 83 8.25 -13.17 -9.32
N LEU A 84 7.75 -12.05 -8.77
CA LEU A 84 6.51 -11.42 -9.24
C LEU A 84 6.66 -10.92 -10.68
N THR A 85 7.80 -10.31 -10.98
CA THR A 85 8.15 -9.89 -12.35
C THR A 85 8.26 -11.08 -13.31
N THR A 86 8.91 -12.17 -12.91
CA THR A 86 9.00 -13.38 -13.75
C THR A 86 7.66 -14.09 -13.93
N LYS A 87 6.76 -14.00 -12.95
CA LYS A 87 5.39 -14.49 -13.05
C LYS A 87 4.58 -13.65 -14.05
N LEU A 88 4.60 -12.33 -13.93
CA LEU A 88 3.97 -11.42 -14.90
C LEU A 88 4.46 -11.67 -16.33
N GLN A 89 5.78 -11.88 -16.49
CA GLN A 89 6.38 -12.20 -17.77
C GLN A 89 5.76 -13.46 -18.40
N LYS A 90 5.63 -14.54 -17.61
CA LYS A 90 5.09 -15.83 -18.07
C LYS A 90 3.60 -15.74 -18.32
N ASP A 91 2.84 -15.18 -17.38
CA ASP A 91 1.39 -15.14 -17.42
C ASP A 91 0.91 -14.27 -18.60
N PHE A 92 1.53 -13.11 -18.83
CA PHE A 92 1.18 -12.24 -19.96
C PHE A 92 1.92 -12.54 -21.26
N LYS A 93 2.90 -13.46 -21.25
CA LYS A 93 3.76 -13.77 -22.41
C LYS A 93 4.45 -12.53 -22.99
N ILE A 94 4.94 -11.66 -22.11
CA ILE A 94 5.65 -10.43 -22.44
C ILE A 94 7.16 -10.58 -22.20
N THR A 95 7.95 -9.61 -22.63
CA THR A 95 9.38 -9.57 -22.32
C THR A 95 9.63 -9.26 -20.84
N LEU A 96 10.82 -9.60 -20.34
CA LEU A 96 11.20 -9.27 -18.96
C LEU A 96 11.15 -7.75 -18.71
N ASN A 97 11.60 -6.94 -19.67
CA ASN A 97 11.57 -5.49 -19.56
C ASN A 97 10.14 -4.94 -19.46
N GLU A 98 9.20 -5.47 -20.26
CA GLU A 98 7.79 -5.09 -20.18
C GLU A 98 7.16 -5.49 -18.84
N ALA A 99 7.52 -6.66 -18.30
CA ALA A 99 7.07 -7.09 -16.99
C ALA A 99 7.64 -6.21 -15.87
N GLN A 100 8.91 -5.79 -15.97
CA GLN A 100 9.54 -4.86 -15.02
C GLN A 100 8.86 -3.49 -15.05
N ILE A 101 8.56 -2.97 -16.24
CA ILE A 101 7.83 -1.70 -16.41
C ILE A 101 6.42 -1.81 -15.82
N LEU A 102 5.70 -2.90 -16.10
CA LEU A 102 4.37 -3.14 -15.53
C LEU A 102 4.45 -3.18 -13.99
N MET A 103 5.40 -3.94 -13.44
CA MET A 103 5.56 -4.06 -12.00
C MET A 103 5.91 -2.71 -11.34
N ALA A 104 6.77 -1.91 -11.98
CA ALA A 104 7.09 -0.56 -11.52
C ALA A 104 5.85 0.35 -11.54
N ASN A 105 5.03 0.27 -12.58
CA ASN A 105 3.78 1.05 -12.64
C ASN A 105 2.80 0.66 -11.53
N ILE A 106 2.63 -0.64 -11.27
CA ILE A 106 1.79 -1.14 -10.17
C ILE A 106 2.32 -0.64 -8.82
N LEU A 107 3.64 -0.70 -8.59
CA LEU A 107 4.27 -0.19 -7.37
C LEU A 107 4.02 1.31 -7.20
N ILE A 108 4.20 2.09 -8.26
CA ILE A 108 3.94 3.54 -8.24
C ILE A 108 2.48 3.82 -7.89
N ARG A 109 1.52 3.07 -8.46
CA ARG A 109 0.09 3.23 -8.12
C ARG A 109 -0.16 2.94 -6.65
N PHE A 110 0.34 1.82 -6.15
CA PHE A 110 0.25 1.49 -4.74
C PHE A 110 0.78 2.61 -3.84
N ILE A 111 2.00 3.11 -4.12
CA ILE A 111 2.63 4.16 -3.30
C ILE A 111 1.82 5.46 -3.32
N LEU A 112 1.31 5.87 -4.48
CA LEU A 112 0.47 7.06 -4.60
C LEU A 112 -0.84 6.90 -3.82
N THR A 113 -1.52 5.77 -3.98
CA THR A 113 -2.77 5.47 -3.26
C THR A 113 -2.54 5.39 -1.75
N PHE A 114 -1.46 4.75 -1.31
CA PHE A 114 -1.06 4.72 0.10
C PHE A 114 -0.82 6.12 0.66
N LYS A 115 -0.07 6.95 -0.10
CA LYS A 115 0.25 8.32 0.30
C LYS A 115 -1.02 9.14 0.52
N GLU A 116 -1.96 9.06 -0.42
CA GLU A 116 -3.19 9.85 -0.39
C GLU A 116 -4.18 9.36 0.66
N LEU A 117 -4.39 8.04 0.78
CA LEU A 117 -5.45 7.50 1.64
C LEU A 117 -5.03 7.31 3.10
N LEU A 118 -3.75 7.06 3.36
CA LEU A 118 -3.29 6.69 4.69
C LEU A 118 -2.20 7.63 5.18
N TRP A 119 -1.11 7.78 4.42
CA TRP A 119 0.10 8.45 4.93
C TRP A 119 -0.14 9.90 5.35
N LYS A 120 -0.81 10.72 4.52
CA LYS A 120 -1.07 12.13 4.82
C LYS A 120 -1.89 12.30 6.11
N SER A 121 -3.03 11.64 6.20
CA SER A 121 -3.89 11.68 7.39
C SER A 121 -3.14 11.20 8.64
N ARG A 122 -2.31 10.17 8.51
CA ARG A 122 -1.47 9.68 9.61
C ARG A 122 -0.46 10.74 10.05
N CYS A 123 0.28 11.36 9.13
CA CYS A 123 1.23 12.42 9.45
C CYS A 123 0.57 13.59 10.19
N GLU A 124 -0.61 14.02 9.75
CA GLU A 124 -1.38 15.08 10.42
C GLU A 124 -1.76 14.69 11.85
N GLN A 125 -2.20 13.44 12.07
CA GLN A 125 -2.55 12.93 13.40
C GLN A 125 -1.33 12.86 14.33
N VAL A 126 -0.17 12.44 13.83
CA VAL A 126 1.08 12.41 14.62
C VAL A 126 1.48 13.82 15.03
N ILE A 127 1.46 14.79 14.10
CA ILE A 127 1.77 16.20 14.41
C ILE A 127 0.82 16.76 15.47
N LEU A 128 -0.48 16.46 15.38
CA LEU A 128 -1.48 16.87 16.37
C LEU A 128 -1.23 16.22 17.73
N TRP A 129 -0.84 14.95 17.76
CA TRP A 129 -0.51 14.23 18.99
C TRP A 129 0.73 14.83 19.67
N GLU A 130 1.80 15.12 18.92
CA GLU A 130 3.00 15.76 19.46
C GLU A 130 2.71 17.13 20.07
N LYS A 131 1.91 17.96 19.38
CA LYS A 131 1.46 19.26 19.91
C LYS A 131 0.67 19.13 21.21
N ARG A 132 -0.24 18.16 21.30
CA ARG A 132 -1.02 17.88 22.53
C ARG A 132 -0.12 17.41 23.66
N LYS A 133 0.84 16.53 23.38
CA LYS A 133 1.80 16.02 24.36
C LYS A 133 2.64 17.16 24.95
N ALA A 134 3.19 18.02 24.10
CA ALA A 134 3.97 19.18 24.53
C ALA A 134 3.14 20.14 25.41
N LEU A 135 1.89 20.40 25.06
CA LEU A 135 0.99 21.24 25.87
C LEU A 135 0.72 20.60 27.26
N LEU A 136 0.48 19.30 27.31
CA LEU A 136 0.27 18.58 28.56
C LEU A 136 1.52 18.63 29.47
N GLU A 137 2.72 18.55 28.89
CA GLU A 137 3.98 18.69 29.63
C GLU A 137 4.15 20.10 30.20
N GLN A 138 3.82 21.15 29.42
CA GLN A 138 3.84 22.53 29.90
C GLN A 138 2.85 22.77 31.04
N ILE A 139 1.61 22.28 30.92
CA ILE A 139 0.58 22.39 31.96
C ILE A 139 1.05 21.73 33.27
N LYS A 140 1.66 20.54 33.18
CA LYS A 140 2.19 19.82 34.36
C LYS A 140 3.29 20.62 35.08
N LEU A 141 4.16 21.30 34.35
CA LEU A 141 5.20 22.16 34.92
C LEU A 141 4.62 23.41 35.60
N LEU A 142 3.58 24.01 35.02
CA LEU A 142 2.90 25.17 35.61
C LEU A 142 2.09 24.81 36.86
N GLN A 143 1.57 23.59 36.94
CA GLN A 143 0.80 23.11 38.10
C GLN A 143 1.66 22.65 39.28
N ASN A 144 2.92 22.31 39.05
CA ASN A 144 3.90 21.96 40.09
C ASN A 144 5.18 22.79 39.91
N PRO A 145 5.15 24.11 40.20
CA PRO A 145 6.35 24.92 40.19
C PRO A 145 7.30 24.42 41.30
N LYS A 146 8.60 24.31 40.96
CA LYS A 146 9.66 24.00 41.93
C LYS A 146 9.83 25.10 42.97
#